data_AF-A0A936EYH4-F1
#
_entry.id   AF-A0A936EYH4-F1
#
_cell.length_a   1.000
_cell.length_b   1.000
_cell.length_c   1.000
_cell.angle_alpha   90.00
_cell.angle_beta   90.00
_cell.angle_gamma   90.00
#
_symmetry.space_group_name_H-M   'P 1'
#
loop_
_entity.id
_entity.type
_entity.pdbx_description
1 polymer ?
#
loop_
_entity_poly.entity_id
_entity_poly.type
_entity_poly.pdbx_seq_one_letter_code
_entity_poly.pdbx_strand_id
1 'polypeptide(L)'
;MSFDNDPLWRLRHALAGLGLALFGSVFIAAMAGSALATLFGDSYGTRVTIYGLLLLYVLVGAVVLFVRVAQHETRPLSAGRVLRWLASLWLWPALLVLTRRRSD
;
A
#
# COMPACT_ATOMS: atom_id res chain seq x y z
N MET A 1 9.07 -19.76 26.58
CA MET A 1 7.87 -19.60 25.74
C MET A 1 8.30 -19.63 24.28
N SER A 2 7.84 -20.61 23.51
CA SER A 2 8.20 -20.74 22.09
C SER A 2 7.41 -19.72 21.27
N PHE A 3 8.08 -18.65 20.83
CA PHE A 3 7.51 -17.63 19.93
C PHE A 3 7.39 -18.14 18.47
N ASP A 4 7.86 -19.36 18.17
CA ASP A 4 7.90 -19.91 16.80
C ASP A 4 6.52 -20.32 16.24
N ASN A 5 5.51 -20.48 17.10
CA ASN A 5 4.15 -20.88 16.71
C ASN A 5 3.16 -19.72 16.66
N ASP A 6 3.58 -18.47 16.90
CA ASP A 6 2.69 -17.31 16.82
C ASP A 6 2.50 -16.87 15.35
N PRO A 7 1.26 -16.90 14.82
CA PRO A 7 0.99 -16.49 13.44
C PRO A 7 1.40 -15.05 13.15
N LEU A 8 1.34 -14.15 14.14
CA LEU A 8 1.75 -12.75 13.97
C LEU A 8 3.28 -12.62 13.84
N TRP A 9 4.02 -13.46 14.56
CA TRP A 9 5.47 -13.46 14.51
C TRP A 9 6.02 -13.91 13.14
N ARG A 10 5.35 -14.87 12.50
CA ARG A 10 5.66 -15.26 11.11
C ARG A 10 5.41 -14.12 10.12
N LEU A 11 4.38 -13.32 10.36
CA LEU A 11 3.98 -12.19 9.51
C LEU A 11 4.71 -10.88 9.83
N ARG A 12 5.60 -10.83 10.84
CA ARG A 12 6.28 -9.60 11.27
C ARG A 12 6.96 -8.85 10.12
N HIS A 13 7.56 -9.59 9.19
CA HIS A 13 8.24 -9.02 8.03
C HIS A 13 7.25 -8.42 7.03
N ALA A 14 6.13 -9.10 6.78
CA ALA A 14 5.06 -8.59 5.94
C ALA A 14 4.41 -7.34 6.57
N LEU A 15 4.13 -7.37 7.88
CA LEU A 15 3.55 -6.26 8.62
C LEU A 15 4.48 -5.04 8.65
N ALA A 16 5.78 -5.23 8.93
CA ALA A 16 6.73 -4.13 8.91
C ALA A 16 6.97 -3.59 7.48
N GLY A 17 6.98 -4.46 6.46
CA GLY A 17 7.06 -4.03 5.06
C GLY A 17 5.85 -3.21 4.63
N LEU A 18 4.64 -3.65 5.00
CA LEU A 18 3.40 -2.94 4.76
C LEU A 18 3.38 -1.59 5.49
N GLY A 19 3.79 -1.57 6.76
CA GLY A 19 3.87 -0.35 7.56
C GLY A 19 4.81 0.68 6.95
N LEU A 20 5.99 0.26 6.49
CA LEU A 20 6.94 1.13 5.79
C LEU A 20 6.38 1.65 4.46
N ALA A 21 5.70 0.80 3.68
CA ALA A 21 5.07 1.21 2.43
C ALA A 21 3.91 2.19 2.65
N LEU A 22 3.09 1.97 3.68
CA LEU A 22 2.02 2.89 4.09
C LEU A 22 2.59 4.23 4.52
N PHE A 23 3.61 4.23 5.37
CA PHE A 23 4.28 5.45 5.81
C PHE A 23 4.83 6.25 4.62
N GLY A 24 5.53 5.59 3.69
CA GLY A 24 6.00 6.24 2.46
C GLY A 24 4.85 6.79 1.59
N SER A 25 3.72 6.08 1.55
CA SER A 25 2.56 6.50 0.77
C SER A 25 1.88 7.76 1.29
N VAL A 26 2.00 8.07 2.58
CA VAL A 26 1.49 9.34 3.15
C VAL A 26 2.16 10.54 2.47
N PHE A 27 3.49 10.49 2.33
CA PHE A 27 4.25 11.56 1.67
C PHE A 27 3.92 11.65 0.18
N ILE A 28 3.82 10.51 -0.50
CA ILE A 28 3.44 10.48 -1.92
C ILE A 28 2.02 11.03 -2.11
N ALA A 29 1.08 10.67 -1.25
CA ALA A 29 -0.29 11.17 -1.29
C ALA A 29 -0.35 12.68 -1.04
N ALA A 30 0.46 13.21 -0.13
CA ALA A 30 0.54 14.65 0.12
C ALA A 30 1.11 15.40 -1.11
N MET A 31 2.19 14.91 -1.70
CA MET A 31 2.79 15.49 -2.90
C MET A 31 1.85 15.43 -4.10
N ALA A 32 1.27 14.25 -4.37
CA ALA A 32 0.31 14.04 -5.45
C ALA A 32 -0.96 14.87 -5.23
N GLY A 33 -1.47 14.94 -4.00
CA GLY A 33 -2.65 15.73 -3.66
C GLY A 33 -2.43 17.23 -3.88
N SER A 34 -1.26 17.75 -3.52
CA SER A 34 -0.90 19.13 -3.82
C SER A 34 -0.80 19.39 -5.33
N ALA A 35 -0.15 18.48 -6.07
CA ALA A 35 -0.01 18.60 -7.51
C ALA A 35 -1.34 18.48 -8.27
N LEU A 36 -2.26 17.63 -7.81
CA LEU A 36 -3.59 17.48 -8.41
C LEU A 36 -4.50 18.65 -8.06
N ALA A 37 -4.40 19.23 -6.85
CA ALA A 37 -5.24 20.35 -6.45
C ALA A 37 -5.08 21.58 -7.36
N THR A 38 -3.92 21.78 -7.96
CA THR A 38 -3.72 22.87 -8.95
C THR A 38 -4.60 22.72 -10.19
N LEU A 39 -5.01 21.48 -10.53
CA LEU A 39 -5.86 21.18 -11.68
C LEU A 39 -7.37 21.33 -11.37
N PHE A 40 -7.76 21.18 -10.10
CA PHE A 40 -9.17 21.18 -9.66
C PHE A 40 -9.54 22.44 -8.84
N GLY A 41 -8.62 23.38 -8.70
CA GLY A 41 -8.79 24.63 -7.97
C GLY A 41 -8.06 24.62 -6.62
N ASP A 42 -7.31 25.70 -6.36
CA ASP A 42 -6.46 25.85 -5.18
C ASP A 42 -7.24 26.31 -3.94
N SER A 43 -8.24 25.50 -3.55
CA SER A 43 -8.94 25.70 -2.28
C SER A 43 -8.44 24.69 -1.24
N TYR A 44 -8.47 25.09 0.04
CA TYR A 44 -8.16 24.19 1.15
C TYR A 44 -9.05 22.94 1.13
N GLY A 45 -10.35 23.12 0.84
CA GLY A 45 -11.30 22.01 0.71
C GLY A 45 -10.86 21.01 -0.36
N THR A 46 -10.51 21.48 -1.55
CA THR A 46 -10.04 20.64 -2.66
C THR A 46 -8.80 19.83 -2.26
N ARG A 47 -7.82 20.47 -1.61
CA ARG A 47 -6.58 19.81 -1.15
C ARG A 47 -6.88 18.71 -0.14
N VAL A 48 -7.74 18.98 0.85
CA VAL A 48 -8.13 18.01 1.87
C VAL A 48 -8.89 16.83 1.26
N THR A 49 -9.84 17.10 0.35
CA THR A 49 -10.62 16.06 -0.31
C THR A 49 -9.73 15.15 -1.16
N ILE A 50 -8.86 15.70 -2.00
CA ILE A 50 -7.96 14.90 -2.85
C ILE A 50 -7.02 14.06 -1.97
N TYR A 51 -6.41 14.67 -0.96
CA TYR A 51 -5.54 13.95 -0.04
C TYR A 51 -6.28 12.82 0.69
N GLY A 52 -7.49 13.08 1.20
CA GLY A 52 -8.32 12.08 1.85
C GLY A 52 -8.69 10.90 0.94
N LEU A 53 -9.05 11.17 -0.32
CA LEU A 53 -9.32 10.13 -1.32
C LEU A 53 -8.08 9.31 -1.65
N LEU A 54 -6.90 9.94 -1.75
CA LEU A 54 -5.63 9.23 -1.96
C LEU A 54 -5.28 8.35 -0.77
N LEU A 55 -5.48 8.82 0.46
CA LEU A 55 -5.29 8.00 1.66
C LEU A 55 -6.24 6.80 1.67
N LEU A 56 -7.52 6.99 1.34
CA LEU A 56 -8.48 5.90 1.25
C LEU A 56 -8.08 4.88 0.19
N TYR A 57 -7.63 5.35 -0.98
CA TYR A 57 -7.12 4.50 -2.06
C TYR A 57 -5.93 3.63 -1.61
N VAL A 58 -4.97 4.25 -0.92
CA VAL A 58 -3.77 3.60 -0.35
C VAL A 58 -4.17 2.56 0.71
N LEU A 59 -5.14 2.87 1.57
CA LEU A 59 -5.66 1.95 2.59
C LEU A 59 -6.34 0.72 1.95
N VAL A 60 -7.14 0.91 0.90
CA VAL A 60 -7.74 -0.20 0.16
C VAL A 60 -6.65 -1.08 -0.47
N GLY A 61 -5.65 -0.45 -1.11
CA GLY A 61 -4.50 -1.17 -1.66
C GLY A 61 -3.74 -1.99 -0.61
N ALA A 62 -3.60 -1.45 0.60
CA ALA A 62 -2.94 -2.14 1.72
C ALA A 62 -3.71 -3.40 2.15
N VAL A 63 -5.04 -3.30 2.28
CA VAL A 63 -5.90 -4.44 2.60
C VAL A 63 -5.78 -5.51 1.52
N VAL A 64 -5.86 -5.13 0.24
CA VAL A 64 -5.74 -6.04 -0.90
C VAL A 64 -4.38 -6.77 -0.89
N LEU A 65 -3.28 -6.04 -0.72
CA LEU A 65 -1.95 -6.64 -0.64
C LEU A 65 -1.80 -7.53 0.58
N PHE A 66 -2.29 -7.09 1.74
CA PHE A 66 -2.21 -7.87 2.97
C PHE A 66 -2.92 -9.23 2.82
N VAL A 67 -4.15 -9.24 2.28
CA VAL A 67 -4.89 -10.49 2.02
C VAL A 67 -4.12 -11.41 1.07
N ARG A 68 -3.45 -10.86 0.06
CA ARG A 68 -2.65 -11.64 -0.91
C ARG A 68 -1.33 -12.16 -0.34
N VAL A 69 -0.69 -11.40 0.54
CA VAL A 69 0.62 -11.75 1.12
C VAL A 69 0.50 -12.65 2.34
N ALA A 70 -0.57 -12.50 3.14
CA ALA A 70 -0.79 -13.27 4.36
C ALA A 70 -0.73 -14.79 4.12
N GLN A 71 -0.94 -15.24 2.88
CA GLN A 71 -0.89 -16.66 2.51
C GLN A 71 0.50 -17.18 2.11
N HIS A 72 1.50 -16.32 1.83
CA HIS A 72 2.71 -16.76 1.11
C HIS A 72 4.08 -16.23 1.56
N GLU A 73 4.21 -15.22 2.44
CA GLU A 73 5.55 -14.66 2.76
C GLU A 73 6.03 -14.91 4.20
N THR A 74 7.09 -15.73 4.33
CA THR A 74 8.00 -15.77 5.49
C THR A 74 9.37 -15.15 5.20
N ARG A 75 9.56 -14.60 3.99
CA ARG A 75 10.86 -14.14 3.51
C ARG A 75 11.33 -12.86 4.24
N PRO A 76 12.64 -12.70 4.49
CA PRO A 76 13.18 -11.53 5.19
C PRO A 76 12.90 -10.22 4.43
N LEU A 77 12.75 -9.14 5.19
CA LEU A 77 12.56 -7.78 4.68
C LEU A 77 13.80 -7.29 3.93
N SER A 78 13.59 -6.61 2.80
CA SER A 78 14.65 -5.91 2.08
C SER A 78 14.13 -4.59 1.51
N ALA A 79 15.00 -3.60 1.35
CA ALA A 79 14.64 -2.28 0.81
C ALA A 79 13.97 -2.39 -0.58
N GLY A 80 14.51 -3.25 -1.45
CA GLY A 80 13.91 -3.52 -2.76
C GLY A 80 12.51 -4.12 -2.66
N ARG A 81 12.21 -4.92 -1.63
CA ARG A 81 10.86 -5.45 -1.41
C ARG A 81 9.91 -4.35 -0.92
N VAL A 82 10.34 -3.48 0.00
CA VAL A 82 9.53 -2.34 0.45
C VAL A 82 9.16 -1.45 -0.73
N LEU A 83 10.09 -1.17 -1.65
CA LEU A 83 9.80 -0.41 -2.87
C LEU A 83 8.81 -1.12 -3.79
N ARG A 84 8.89 -2.44 -3.95
CA ARG A 84 7.90 -3.21 -4.72
C ARG A 84 6.53 -3.17 -4.06
N TRP A 85 6.46 -3.25 -2.74
CA TRP A 85 5.20 -3.16 -2.01
C TRP A 85 4.60 -1.77 -2.16
N LEU A 86 5.41 -0.73 -2.04
CA LEU A 86 5.01 0.65 -2.30
C LEU A 86 4.44 0.80 -3.72
N ALA A 87 5.17 0.33 -4.75
CA ALA A 87 4.68 0.36 -6.12
C ALA A 87 3.38 -0.44 -6.30
N SER A 88 3.28 -1.62 -5.69
CA SER A 88 2.10 -2.47 -5.77
C SER A 88 0.89 -1.82 -5.07
N LEU A 89 1.13 -1.05 -4.01
CA LEU A 89 0.11 -0.32 -3.28
C LEU A 89 -0.49 0.81 -4.11
N TRP A 90 0.27 1.37 -5.04
CA TRP A 90 -0.21 2.39 -5.96
C TRP A 90 -0.77 1.80 -7.25
N LEU A 91 -0.36 0.59 -7.63
CA LEU A 91 -0.76 -0.11 -8.86
C LEU A 91 -1.80 -1.22 -8.62
N TRP A 92 -2.33 -1.36 -7.41
CA TRP A 92 -3.23 -2.47 -7.06
C TRP A 92 -4.43 -2.67 -8.00
N PRO A 93 -5.13 -1.62 -8.52
CA PRO A 93 -6.28 -1.85 -9.40
C PRO A 93 -5.83 -2.50 -10.71
N ALA A 94 -4.71 -2.02 -11.27
CA ALA A 94 -4.11 -2.60 -12.47
C ALA A 94 -3.67 -4.05 -12.21
N LEU A 95 -3.00 -4.31 -11.09
CA LEU A 95 -2.56 -5.66 -10.72
C LEU A 95 -3.75 -6.63 -10.59
N LEU A 96 -4.89 -6.18 -10.05
CA LEU A 96 -6.11 -6.99 -9.98
C LEU A 96 -6.69 -7.29 -11.36
N VAL A 97 -6.70 -6.31 -12.26
CA VAL A 97 -7.18 -6.51 -13.64
C VAL A 97 -6.25 -7.47 -14.40
N LEU A 98 -4.93 -7.28 -14.28
CA LEU A 98 -3.94 -8.13 -14.96
C LEU A 98 -3.95 -9.57 -14.42
N THR A 99 -4.16 -9.77 -13.11
CA THR A 99 -4.24 -11.14 -12.56
C THR A 99 -5.52 -11.85 -12.94
N ARG A 100 -6.66 -11.15 -13.06
CA ARG A 100 -7.91 -11.76 -13.56
C ARG A 100 -7.77 -12.32 -14.97
N ARG A 101 -7.14 -11.55 -15.88
CA ARG A 101 -6.92 -11.96 -17.29
C ARG A 101 -6.02 -13.17 -17.49
N ARG A 102 -5.29 -13.61 -16.46
CA ARG A 102 -4.40 -14.77 -16.53
C ARG A 102 -5.09 -16.06 -16.11
N SER A 103 -6.30 -15.97 -15.58
CA SER A 103 -7.12 -17.10 -15.15
C SER A 103 -8.22 -17.47 -16.15
N ASP A 104 -8.39 -16.67 -17.19
CA ASP A 104 -9.20 -16.96 -18.38
C ASP A 104 -8.31 -17.55 -19.49
#